data_AF-A0A399WYZ3-F1
#
_entry.id   AF-A0A399WYZ3-F1
#
_cell.length_a   1.000
_cell.length_b   1.000
_cell.length_c   1.000
_cell.angle_alpha   90.00
_cell.angle_beta   90.00
_cell.angle_gamma   90.00
#
_symmetry.space_group_name_H-M   'P 1'
#
loop_
_entity.id
_entity.type
_entity.pdbx_description
1 polymer ?
#
loop_
_entity_poly.entity_id
_entity_poly.type
_entity_poly.pdbx_seq_one_letter_code
_entity_poly.pdbx_strand_id
1 'polypeptide(L)'
;MGMFAWQPEIRHGGQTTEASDVARMGVAKRSDSARRWLGVGFVAVVLSGTLWWILRPNELRRTASEAVQAMRTGDGDTLFYLSHPVERKCSGLTTANAQKAWRILVGPHVAREKFLRVESAAQTSNDYQATASAWFEDRAGEPWRFVMIANRSEGHPRVTVVLHMLTIACAFTDEGRYVGTDTARMLAGVRKYKERLKEIGIERLMLNPSRCLTWEQLEEYFVESLSHRPDERSANDPGGKSR
;
A
#
# COMPACT_ATOMS: atom_id res chain seq x y z
N MET A 1 42.32 8.59 21.75
CA MET A 1 42.49 7.14 21.97
C MET A 1 42.53 6.50 20.59
N GLY A 2 43.69 5.93 20.25
CA GLY A 2 43.99 5.47 18.90
C GLY A 2 43.66 4.00 18.65
N MET A 3 44.00 3.58 17.42
CA MET A 3 44.41 2.23 17.00
C MET A 3 43.32 1.12 17.11
N PHE A 4 43.03 0.30 16.10
CA PHE A 4 43.93 -0.42 15.20
C PHE A 4 43.31 -0.71 13.84
N ALA A 5 44.11 -0.48 12.80
CA ALA A 5 44.05 -1.19 11.53
C ALA A 5 44.78 -2.54 11.68
N TRP A 6 44.32 -3.55 10.94
CA TRP A 6 45.09 -4.78 10.72
C TRP A 6 45.09 -5.13 9.23
N GLN A 7 46.22 -4.87 8.59
CA GLN A 7 46.70 -5.53 7.37
C GLN A 7 47.57 -6.72 7.79
N PRO A 8 47.59 -7.85 7.05
CA PRO A 8 48.63 -8.85 7.18
C PRO A 8 49.83 -8.52 6.26
N GLU A 9 51.01 -8.62 6.86
CA GLU A 9 52.34 -8.45 6.27
C GLU A 9 52.64 -9.47 5.16
N ILE A 10 53.26 -8.97 4.08
CA ILE A 10 53.96 -9.74 3.07
C ILE A 10 55.38 -9.97 3.59
N ARG A 11 55.77 -11.24 3.78
CA ARG A 11 57.17 -11.65 4.01
C ARG A 11 57.71 -12.31 2.75
N HIS A 12 58.65 -11.64 2.10
CA HIS A 12 59.56 -12.26 1.13
C HIS A 12 60.70 -12.95 1.87
N GLY A 13 61.00 -14.18 1.50
CA GLY A 13 62.19 -14.88 1.94
C GLY A 13 62.43 -16.16 1.15
N GLY A 14 63.57 -16.22 0.46
CA GLY A 14 64.29 -17.47 0.17
C GLY A 14 64.10 -18.07 -1.23
N GLN A 15 65.06 -17.78 -2.12
CA GLN A 15 65.40 -18.62 -3.27
C GLN A 15 66.06 -19.93 -2.80
N THR A 16 65.86 -21.04 -3.53
CA THR A 16 66.95 -21.93 -4.03
C THR A 16 66.43 -23.00 -5.00
N THR A 17 67.03 -22.99 -6.20
CA THR A 17 67.43 -24.09 -7.10
C THR A 17 66.44 -25.16 -7.62
N GLU A 18 66.25 -25.09 -8.94
CA GLU A 18 66.32 -26.15 -9.97
C GLU A 18 65.82 -27.56 -9.64
N ALA A 19 64.75 -27.97 -10.34
CA ALA A 19 64.66 -29.28 -10.97
C ALA A 19 63.67 -29.26 -12.14
N SER A 20 64.24 -29.24 -13.35
CA SER A 20 63.87 -30.13 -14.45
C SER A 20 62.52 -29.95 -15.17
N ASP A 21 62.63 -29.44 -16.39
CA ASP A 21 61.75 -29.66 -17.53
C ASP A 21 61.30 -31.13 -17.66
N VAL A 22 60.09 -31.48 -17.23
CA VAL A 22 59.23 -32.49 -17.89
C VAL A 22 57.77 -32.19 -17.53
N ALA A 23 57.08 -31.35 -18.31
CA ALA A 23 55.62 -31.45 -18.57
C ALA A 23 55.14 -30.35 -19.53
N ARG A 24 55.78 -30.21 -20.70
CA ARG A 24 55.06 -29.70 -21.88
C ARG A 24 54.14 -30.83 -22.35
N MET A 25 52.89 -30.78 -21.95
CA MET A 25 51.67 -31.23 -22.65
C MET A 25 50.59 -31.48 -21.60
N GLY A 26 49.75 -30.48 -21.37
CA GLY A 26 48.71 -30.58 -20.36
C GLY A 26 47.75 -29.40 -20.36
N VAL A 27 46.80 -29.42 -21.29
CA VAL A 27 45.47 -28.80 -21.14
C VAL A 27 45.43 -27.26 -21.18
N ALA A 28 45.54 -26.72 -22.38
CA ALA A 28 44.72 -25.57 -22.77
C ALA A 28 43.24 -26.02 -22.80
N LYS A 29 42.48 -25.79 -21.72
CA LYS A 29 40.99 -25.68 -21.70
C LYS A 29 40.44 -25.41 -20.29
N ARG A 30 40.82 -24.28 -19.69
CA ARG A 30 40.13 -23.76 -18.49
C ARG A 30 40.07 -22.23 -18.58
N SER A 31 39.31 -21.68 -19.53
CA SER A 31 39.18 -20.22 -19.61
C SER A 31 37.94 -19.65 -20.33
N ASP A 32 37.06 -20.46 -20.94
CA ASP A 32 35.91 -19.88 -21.68
C ASP A 32 34.55 -20.16 -21.04
N SER A 33 34.38 -21.28 -20.33
CA SER A 33 33.12 -21.57 -19.67
C SER A 33 32.87 -20.64 -18.47
N ALA A 34 33.86 -20.44 -17.60
CA ALA A 34 33.72 -19.60 -16.42
C ALA A 34 33.42 -18.12 -16.75
N ARG A 35 34.04 -17.57 -17.80
CA ARG A 35 33.74 -16.20 -18.29
C ARG A 35 32.36 -16.08 -18.92
N ARG A 36 31.89 -17.10 -19.64
CA ARG A 36 30.52 -17.15 -20.17
C ARG A 36 29.47 -17.23 -19.07
N TRP A 37 29.68 -18.03 -18.02
CA TRP A 37 28.76 -18.14 -16.89
C TRP A 37 28.70 -16.86 -16.05
N LEU A 38 29.84 -16.21 -15.81
CA LEU A 38 29.88 -14.90 -15.13
C LEU A 38 29.23 -13.79 -15.96
N GLY A 39 29.44 -13.78 -17.28
CA GLY A 39 28.81 -12.83 -18.20
C GLY A 39 27.29 -12.99 -18.29
N VAL A 40 26.79 -14.24 -18.37
CA VAL A 40 25.35 -14.53 -18.38
C VAL A 40 24.70 -14.21 -17.03
N GLY A 41 25.36 -14.54 -15.91
CA GLY A 41 24.87 -14.20 -14.57
C GLY A 41 24.78 -12.69 -14.33
N PHE A 42 25.79 -11.93 -14.76
CA PHE A 42 25.78 -10.47 -14.64
C PHE A 42 24.72 -9.82 -15.53
N VAL A 43 24.57 -10.25 -16.79
CA VAL A 43 23.52 -9.76 -17.69
C VAL A 43 22.13 -10.11 -17.17
N ALA A 44 21.92 -11.30 -16.61
CA ALA A 44 20.65 -11.68 -16.01
C ALA A 44 20.31 -10.83 -14.77
N VAL A 45 21.28 -10.53 -13.90
CA VAL A 45 21.10 -9.67 -12.71
C VAL A 45 20.83 -8.21 -13.11
N VAL A 46 21.54 -7.68 -14.11
CA VAL A 46 21.32 -6.32 -14.61
C VAL A 46 19.96 -6.20 -15.29
N LEU A 47 19.58 -7.17 -16.14
CA LEU A 47 18.29 -7.20 -16.81
C LEU A 47 17.12 -7.37 -15.83
N SER A 48 17.26 -8.24 -14.83
CA SER A 48 16.22 -8.40 -13.80
C SER A 48 16.11 -7.15 -12.91
N GLY A 49 17.24 -6.50 -12.57
CA GLY A 49 17.24 -5.23 -11.86
C GLY A 49 16.58 -4.10 -12.66
N THR A 50 16.87 -3.97 -13.95
CA THR A 50 16.25 -2.96 -14.82
C THR A 50 14.79 -3.25 -15.14
N LEU A 51 14.41 -4.50 -15.42
CA LEU A 51 13.00 -4.88 -15.59
C LEU A 51 12.20 -4.56 -14.34
N TRP A 52 12.75 -4.84 -13.16
CA TRP A 52 12.07 -4.57 -11.90
C TRP A 52 11.85 -3.07 -11.69
N TRP A 53 12.83 -2.22 -11.99
CA TRP A 53 12.66 -0.77 -11.92
C TRP A 53 11.63 -0.22 -12.93
N ILE A 54 11.56 -0.79 -14.13
CA ILE A 54 10.61 -0.37 -15.18
C ILE A 54 9.18 -0.89 -14.90
N LEU A 55 9.04 -2.10 -14.37
CA LEU A 55 7.73 -2.74 -14.16
C LEU A 55 7.05 -2.30 -12.85
N ARG A 56 7.80 -1.87 -11.84
CA ARG A 56 7.24 -1.55 -10.52
C ARG A 56 6.22 -0.41 -10.48
N PRO A 57 6.44 0.75 -11.14
CA PRO A 57 5.41 1.79 -11.23
C PRO A 57 4.14 1.27 -11.92
N ASN A 58 4.28 0.31 -12.84
CA ASN A 58 3.15 -0.34 -13.49
C ASN A 58 2.44 -1.32 -12.56
N GLU A 59 3.14 -2.04 -11.69
CA GLU A 59 2.53 -2.93 -10.70
C GLU A 59 1.69 -2.17 -9.68
N LEU A 60 2.20 -1.06 -9.12
CA LEU A 60 1.43 -0.21 -8.20
C LEU A 60 0.13 0.27 -8.83
N ARG A 61 0.21 0.82 -10.05
CA ARG A 61 -0.94 1.32 -10.81
C ARG A 61 -1.93 0.21 -11.17
N ARG A 62 -1.42 -0.96 -11.54
CA ARG A 62 -2.24 -2.15 -11.81
C ARG A 62 -2.99 -2.57 -10.55
N THR A 63 -2.30 -2.73 -9.42
CA THR A 63 -2.93 -3.09 -8.14
C THR A 63 -3.97 -2.07 -7.70
N ALA A 64 -3.71 -0.77 -7.83
CA ALA A 64 -4.71 0.25 -7.51
C ALA A 64 -5.96 0.12 -8.40
N SER A 65 -5.76 -0.12 -9.70
CA SER A 65 -6.86 -0.27 -10.67
C SER A 65 -7.68 -1.56 -10.42
N GLU A 66 -7.00 -2.68 -10.15
CA GLU A 66 -7.63 -3.94 -9.76
C GLU A 66 -8.43 -3.78 -8.46
N ALA A 67 -7.86 -3.11 -7.46
CA ALA A 67 -8.54 -2.85 -6.19
C ALA A 67 -9.79 -1.98 -6.37
N VAL A 68 -9.74 -0.93 -7.22
CA VAL A 68 -10.93 -0.13 -7.54
C VAL A 68 -12.00 -0.97 -8.21
N GLN A 69 -11.63 -1.81 -9.17
CA GLN A 69 -12.59 -2.68 -9.85
C GLN A 69 -13.23 -3.66 -8.86
N ALA A 70 -12.43 -4.30 -8.01
CA ALA A 70 -12.92 -5.22 -6.99
C ALA A 70 -13.82 -4.52 -5.96
N MET A 71 -13.46 -3.30 -5.54
CA MET A 71 -14.28 -2.47 -4.66
C MET A 71 -15.57 -2.01 -5.33
N ARG A 72 -15.58 -1.83 -6.65
CA ARG A 72 -16.80 -1.49 -7.41
C ARG A 72 -17.74 -2.68 -7.52
N THR A 73 -17.22 -3.87 -7.81
CA THR A 73 -18.01 -5.06 -8.10
C THR A 73 -18.33 -5.92 -6.88
N GLY A 74 -17.68 -5.67 -5.75
CA GLY A 74 -17.84 -6.50 -4.55
C GLY A 74 -17.14 -7.86 -4.66
N ASP A 75 -16.05 -7.91 -5.44
CA ASP A 75 -15.20 -9.09 -5.56
C ASP A 75 -14.38 -9.28 -4.27
N GLY A 76 -14.94 -10.04 -3.33
CA GLY A 76 -14.33 -10.34 -2.04
C GLY A 76 -13.02 -11.12 -2.13
N ASP A 77 -12.86 -11.95 -3.16
CA ASP A 77 -11.64 -12.75 -3.37
C ASP A 77 -10.48 -11.84 -3.75
N THR A 78 -10.69 -10.97 -4.73
CA THR A 78 -9.68 -9.98 -5.14
C THR A 78 -9.39 -8.98 -4.03
N LEU A 79 -10.41 -8.49 -3.32
CA LEU A 79 -10.22 -7.58 -2.19
C LEU A 79 -9.37 -8.24 -1.09
N PHE A 80 -9.66 -9.49 -0.72
CA PHE A 80 -8.84 -10.23 0.24
C PHE A 80 -7.42 -10.43 -0.29
N TYR A 81 -7.25 -10.83 -1.55
CA TYR A 81 -5.93 -11.06 -2.15
C TYR A 81 -5.06 -9.81 -2.21
N LEU A 82 -5.64 -8.63 -2.44
CA LEU A 82 -4.91 -7.36 -2.49
C LEU A 82 -4.72 -6.71 -1.10
N SER A 83 -5.51 -7.11 -0.10
CA SER A 83 -5.44 -6.54 1.26
C SER A 83 -4.06 -6.72 1.89
N HIS A 84 -3.67 -5.80 2.77
CA HIS A 84 -2.39 -5.90 3.48
C HIS A 84 -2.37 -7.14 4.41
N PRO A 85 -1.28 -7.92 4.50
CA PRO A 85 -1.22 -9.09 5.38
C PRO A 85 -1.50 -8.77 6.86
N VAL A 86 -1.06 -7.61 7.33
CA VAL A 86 -1.37 -7.11 8.68
C VAL A 86 -2.87 -6.90 8.86
N GLU A 87 -3.57 -6.32 7.87
CA GLU A 87 -5.02 -6.16 7.91
C GLU A 87 -5.71 -7.52 8.01
N ARG A 88 -5.31 -8.49 7.16
CA ARG A 88 -5.87 -9.85 7.22
C ARG A 88 -5.76 -10.47 8.60
N LYS A 89 -4.57 -10.41 9.18
CA LYS A 89 -4.29 -10.98 10.49
C LYS A 89 -5.06 -10.25 11.60
N CYS A 90 -5.03 -8.92 11.62
CA CYS A 90 -5.56 -8.18 12.75
C CYS A 90 -7.07 -8.02 12.72
N SER A 91 -7.68 -7.90 11.54
CA SER A 91 -9.13 -7.77 11.39
C SER A 91 -9.87 -9.10 11.33
N GLY A 92 -9.17 -10.22 11.13
CA GLY A 92 -9.80 -11.51 10.80
C GLY A 92 -10.34 -11.56 9.36
N LEU A 93 -9.80 -10.73 8.46
CA LEU A 93 -10.29 -10.66 7.07
C LEU A 93 -10.12 -12.02 6.37
N THR A 94 -11.18 -12.44 5.73
CA THR A 94 -11.30 -13.61 4.87
C THR A 94 -11.98 -13.17 3.57
N THR A 95 -11.95 -14.00 2.53
CA THR A 95 -12.71 -13.72 1.29
C THR A 95 -14.20 -13.56 1.57
N ALA A 96 -14.76 -14.44 2.40
CA ALA A 96 -16.17 -14.46 2.74
C ALA A 96 -16.63 -13.21 3.50
N ASN A 97 -15.88 -12.79 4.53
CA ASN A 97 -16.27 -11.58 5.28
C ASN A 97 -15.89 -10.28 4.57
N ALA A 98 -14.89 -10.27 3.66
CA ALA A 98 -14.64 -9.12 2.79
C ALA A 98 -15.85 -8.82 1.90
N GLN A 99 -16.44 -9.85 1.30
CA GLN A 99 -17.67 -9.68 0.50
C GLN A 99 -18.87 -9.26 1.37
N LYS A 100 -19.02 -9.81 2.58
CA LYS A 100 -20.10 -9.40 3.50
C LYS A 100 -19.93 -7.94 3.93
N ALA A 101 -18.71 -7.50 4.27
CA ALA A 101 -18.40 -6.11 4.61
C ALA A 101 -18.72 -5.18 3.44
N TRP A 102 -18.36 -5.57 2.22
CA TRP A 102 -18.72 -4.81 1.02
C TRP A 102 -20.23 -4.66 0.86
N ARG A 103 -21.02 -5.73 1.04
CA ARG A 103 -22.48 -5.68 0.95
C ARG A 103 -23.11 -4.77 2.01
N ILE A 104 -22.47 -4.64 3.17
CA ILE A 104 -22.93 -3.77 4.26
C ILE A 104 -22.57 -2.31 3.97
N LEU A 105 -21.33 -2.06 3.54
CA LEU A 105 -20.73 -0.73 3.53
C LEU A 105 -20.74 -0.03 2.17
N VAL A 106 -20.56 -0.76 1.08
CA VAL A 106 -20.33 -0.18 -0.27
C VAL A 106 -21.46 -0.50 -1.23
N GLY A 107 -21.92 -1.76 -1.23
CA GLY A 107 -22.98 -2.26 -2.10
C GLY A 107 -24.22 -1.34 -2.19
N PRO A 108 -24.76 -0.84 -1.07
CA PRO A 108 -25.93 0.04 -1.09
C PRO A 108 -25.71 1.35 -1.86
N HIS A 109 -24.47 1.82 -1.92
CA HIS A 109 -24.10 3.08 -2.57
C HIS A 109 -23.70 2.88 -4.03
N VAL A 110 -23.04 1.78 -4.39
CA VAL A 110 -22.66 1.57 -5.80
C VAL A 110 -23.78 0.99 -6.66
N ALA A 111 -24.72 0.24 -6.06
CA ALA A 111 -25.83 -0.37 -6.80
C ALA A 111 -26.92 0.62 -7.22
N ARG A 112 -26.98 1.80 -6.59
CA ARG A 112 -28.01 2.81 -6.81
C ARG A 112 -27.60 3.93 -7.76
N GLU A 113 -26.31 4.02 -8.06
CA GLU A 113 -25.69 5.15 -8.76
C GLU A 113 -25.20 4.73 -10.14
N LYS A 114 -25.14 5.68 -11.07
CA LYS A 114 -24.74 5.42 -12.44
C LYS A 114 -23.22 5.40 -12.53
N PHE A 115 -22.65 4.26 -12.88
CA PHE A 115 -21.21 4.14 -13.11
C PHE A 115 -20.79 4.92 -14.37
N LEU A 116 -19.73 5.72 -14.24
CA LEU A 116 -19.18 6.51 -15.33
C LEU A 116 -17.91 5.86 -15.90
N ARG A 117 -16.86 5.74 -15.08
CA ARG A 117 -15.54 5.26 -15.51
C ARG A 117 -14.65 4.86 -14.35
N VAL A 118 -13.60 4.10 -14.64
CA VAL A 118 -12.42 3.97 -13.77
C VAL A 118 -11.30 4.82 -14.33
N GLU A 119 -10.62 5.54 -13.45
CA GLU A 119 -9.49 6.39 -13.79
C GLU A 119 -8.29 6.00 -12.94
N SER A 120 -7.14 5.74 -13.57
CA SER A 120 -5.85 5.56 -12.88
C SER A 120 -5.06 6.85 -13.02
N ALA A 121 -4.84 7.53 -11.90
CA ALA A 121 -4.15 8.81 -11.90
C ALA A 121 -2.63 8.57 -11.92
N ALA A 122 -2.05 8.62 -13.12
CA ALA A 122 -0.60 8.59 -13.29
C ALA A 122 0.10 9.72 -12.51
N GLN A 123 -0.54 10.90 -12.41
CA GLN A 123 0.00 12.08 -11.73
C GLN A 123 -0.05 12.01 -10.19
N THR A 124 -0.93 11.20 -9.60
CA THR A 124 -0.99 11.02 -8.13
C THR A 124 -0.26 9.75 -7.67
N SER A 125 0.42 9.08 -8.61
CA SER A 125 1.22 7.89 -8.35
C SER A 125 2.69 8.26 -8.27
N ASN A 126 3.41 7.69 -7.30
CA ASN A 126 4.86 7.83 -7.12
C ASN A 126 5.48 6.44 -6.90
N ASP A 127 6.76 6.37 -6.56
CA ASP A 127 7.48 5.11 -6.35
C ASP A 127 7.03 4.28 -5.13
N TYR A 128 6.17 4.86 -4.29
CA TYR A 128 5.70 4.28 -3.03
C TYR A 128 4.19 4.03 -3.00
N GLN A 129 3.40 4.77 -3.79
CA GLN A 129 1.96 4.60 -3.83
C GLN A 129 1.39 4.91 -5.21
N ALA A 130 0.30 4.24 -5.57
CA ALA A 130 -0.50 4.60 -6.73
C ALA A 130 -1.98 4.65 -6.38
N THR A 131 -2.71 5.43 -7.15
CA THR A 131 -4.12 5.71 -6.90
C THR A 131 -4.95 5.42 -8.14
N ALA A 132 -6.11 4.83 -7.93
CA ALA A 132 -7.16 4.77 -8.93
C ALA A 132 -8.49 5.18 -8.30
N SER A 133 -9.44 5.61 -9.12
CA SER A 133 -10.78 5.97 -8.68
C SER A 133 -11.85 5.42 -9.60
N ALA A 134 -13.00 5.05 -9.02
CA ALA A 134 -14.22 4.78 -9.77
C ALA A 134 -15.15 5.99 -9.62
N TRP A 135 -15.55 6.54 -10.77
CA TRP A 135 -16.46 7.66 -10.87
C TRP A 135 -17.89 7.18 -11.11
N PHE A 136 -18.81 7.85 -10.45
CA PHE A 136 -20.24 7.63 -10.52
C PHE A 136 -20.94 8.98 -10.65
N GLU A 137 -22.18 8.95 -11.11
CA GLU A 137 -23.11 10.05 -11.12
C GLU A 137 -24.25 9.68 -10.17
N ASP A 138 -24.55 10.59 -9.24
CA ASP A 138 -25.65 10.38 -8.31
C ASP A 138 -27.02 10.59 -8.97
N ARG A 139 -28.12 10.35 -8.24
CA ARG A 139 -29.48 10.56 -8.75
C ARG A 139 -29.81 12.02 -9.12
N ALA A 140 -29.08 12.99 -8.58
CA ALA A 140 -29.21 14.40 -8.93
C ALA A 140 -28.36 14.79 -10.15
N GLY A 141 -27.56 13.86 -10.69
CA GLY A 141 -26.62 14.12 -11.78
C GLY A 141 -25.25 14.60 -11.29
N GLU A 142 -25.01 14.62 -9.98
CA GLU A 142 -23.76 15.13 -9.40
C GLU A 142 -22.69 14.03 -9.41
N PRO A 143 -21.47 14.32 -9.91
CA PRO A 143 -20.43 13.33 -9.96
C PRO A 143 -19.82 13.10 -8.57
N TRP A 144 -19.63 11.83 -8.22
CA TRP A 144 -18.84 11.43 -7.05
C TRP A 144 -17.89 10.30 -7.40
N ARG A 145 -16.91 10.06 -6.52
CA ARG A 145 -15.96 8.95 -6.70
C ARG A 145 -15.50 8.41 -5.37
N PHE A 146 -15.11 7.14 -5.38
CA PHE A 146 -14.22 6.61 -4.36
C PHE A 146 -12.86 6.30 -4.94
N VAL A 147 -11.88 6.21 -4.04
CA VAL A 147 -10.47 6.06 -4.37
C VAL A 147 -9.93 4.81 -3.68
N MET A 148 -9.07 4.06 -4.36
CA MET A 148 -8.23 3.03 -3.74
C MET A 148 -6.76 3.41 -3.90
N ILE A 149 -6.00 3.16 -2.84
CA ILE A 149 -4.57 3.46 -2.77
C ILE A 149 -3.79 2.16 -2.60
N ALA A 150 -2.99 1.82 -3.60
CA ALA A 150 -2.01 0.74 -3.51
C ALA A 150 -0.71 1.31 -2.99
N ASN A 151 -0.20 0.74 -1.90
CA ASN A 151 1.06 1.11 -1.28
C ASN A 151 2.10 0.04 -1.58
N ARG A 152 3.35 0.48 -1.72
CA ARG A 152 4.50 -0.41 -1.79
C ARG A 152 4.60 -1.19 -0.48
N SER A 153 4.77 -2.49 -0.62
CA SER A 153 4.94 -3.43 0.48
C SER A 153 5.96 -4.49 0.06
N GLU A 154 6.41 -5.32 0.99
CA GLU A 154 7.31 -6.41 0.69
C GLU A 154 6.61 -7.44 -0.23
N GLY A 155 7.30 -7.84 -1.30
CA GLY A 155 6.79 -8.76 -2.31
C GLY A 155 5.90 -8.09 -3.35
N HIS A 156 4.71 -7.62 -2.97
CA HIS A 156 3.73 -7.02 -3.89
C HIS A 156 3.03 -5.80 -3.28
N PRO A 157 2.60 -4.82 -4.10
CA PRO A 157 1.75 -3.74 -3.63
C PRO A 157 0.49 -4.22 -2.91
N ARG A 158 0.07 -3.49 -1.87
CA ARG A 158 -1.09 -3.83 -1.02
C ARG A 158 -2.00 -2.64 -0.80
N VAL A 159 -3.27 -2.94 -0.52
CA VAL A 159 -4.29 -1.95 -0.20
C VAL A 159 -4.84 -2.17 1.21
N THR A 160 -5.33 -1.10 1.85
CA THR A 160 -6.20 -1.21 3.03
C THR A 160 -7.64 -1.33 2.54
N VAL A 161 -8.35 -2.37 2.93
CA VAL A 161 -9.67 -2.68 2.36
C VAL A 161 -10.81 -2.20 3.24
N VAL A 162 -10.86 -2.63 4.49
CA VAL A 162 -12.05 -2.46 5.34
C VAL A 162 -12.22 -1.00 5.73
N LEU A 163 -11.13 -0.29 6.04
CA LEU A 163 -11.19 1.14 6.31
C LEU A 163 -11.69 1.93 5.10
N HIS A 164 -11.26 1.59 3.88
CA HIS A 164 -11.74 2.25 2.66
C HIS A 164 -13.23 1.98 2.44
N MET A 165 -13.71 0.75 2.67
CA MET A 165 -15.15 0.46 2.62
C MET A 165 -15.93 1.33 3.61
N LEU A 166 -15.43 1.46 4.84
CA LEU A 166 -16.06 2.29 5.86
C LEU A 166 -16.06 3.76 5.44
N THR A 167 -14.94 4.29 4.94
CA THR A 167 -14.87 5.65 4.41
C THR A 167 -15.88 5.90 3.30
N ILE A 168 -16.06 4.95 2.37
CA ILE A 168 -17.10 5.05 1.33
C ILE A 168 -18.48 5.15 1.97
N ALA A 169 -18.83 4.24 2.90
CA ALA A 169 -20.12 4.25 3.57
C ALA A 169 -20.41 5.56 4.32
N CYS A 170 -19.38 6.13 4.95
CA CYS A 170 -19.44 7.39 5.69
C CYS A 170 -19.53 8.63 4.81
N ALA A 171 -19.32 8.50 3.50
CA ALA A 171 -19.42 9.61 2.55
C ALA A 171 -20.86 9.94 2.16
N PHE A 172 -21.83 9.12 2.59
CA PHE A 172 -23.23 9.25 2.24
C PHE A 172 -24.10 9.53 3.47
N THR A 173 -25.14 10.32 3.28
CA THR A 173 -26.21 10.46 4.28
C THR A 173 -27.10 9.22 4.33
N ASP A 174 -28.00 9.13 5.32
CA ASP A 174 -28.96 8.03 5.43
C ASP A 174 -29.95 8.00 4.26
N GLU A 175 -30.22 9.15 3.65
CA GLU A 175 -31.01 9.29 2.42
C GLU A 175 -30.25 8.88 1.15
N GLY A 176 -28.95 8.60 1.27
CA GLY A 176 -28.09 8.17 0.17
C GLY A 176 -27.47 9.30 -0.64
N ARG A 177 -27.44 10.55 -0.14
CA ARG A 177 -26.76 11.66 -0.83
C ARG A 177 -25.27 11.65 -0.52
N TYR A 178 -24.43 11.79 -1.54
CA TYR A 178 -22.99 11.98 -1.36
C TYR A 178 -22.69 13.36 -0.75
N VAL A 179 -21.92 13.38 0.35
CA VAL A 179 -21.53 14.60 1.07
C VAL A 179 -20.04 14.62 1.42
N GLY A 180 -19.27 13.63 0.97
CA GLY A 180 -17.87 13.44 1.34
C GLY A 180 -17.70 12.97 2.79
N THR A 181 -16.45 12.80 3.22
CA THR A 181 -16.10 12.27 4.53
C THR A 181 -15.24 13.24 5.32
N ASP A 182 -15.54 13.38 6.61
CA ASP A 182 -14.75 14.08 7.61
C ASP A 182 -14.64 13.22 8.88
N THR A 183 -13.87 13.68 9.87
CA THR A 183 -13.68 12.98 11.16
C THR A 183 -15.00 12.71 11.89
N ALA A 184 -15.96 13.64 11.85
CA ALA A 184 -17.24 13.49 12.53
C ALA A 184 -18.10 12.41 11.88
N ARG A 185 -18.09 12.33 10.54
CA ARG A 185 -18.76 11.28 9.76
C ARG A 185 -18.10 9.93 9.95
N MET A 186 -16.78 9.86 10.02
CA MET A 186 -16.08 8.63 10.35
C MET A 186 -16.49 8.13 11.75
N LEU A 187 -16.54 9.01 12.75
CA LEU A 187 -17.03 8.66 14.09
C LEU A 187 -18.48 8.15 14.07
N ALA A 188 -19.37 8.86 13.38
CA ALA A 188 -20.77 8.46 13.24
C ALA A 188 -20.90 7.10 12.55
N GLY A 189 -20.12 6.86 11.49
CA GLY A 189 -20.10 5.58 10.78
C GLY A 189 -19.53 4.43 11.59
N VAL A 190 -18.46 4.65 12.37
CA VAL A 190 -17.95 3.65 13.33
C VAL A 190 -19.07 3.24 14.28
N ARG A 191 -19.76 4.20 14.89
CA ARG A 191 -20.89 3.93 15.81
C ARG A 191 -22.03 3.19 15.12
N LYS A 192 -22.32 3.53 13.87
CA LYS A 192 -23.40 2.93 13.08
C LYS A 192 -23.10 1.49 12.64
N TYR A 193 -21.85 1.20 12.25
CA TYR A 193 -21.52 -0.06 11.56
C TYR A 193 -20.73 -1.06 12.43
N LYS A 194 -20.15 -0.65 13.56
CA LYS A 194 -19.24 -1.53 14.34
C LYS A 194 -19.85 -2.88 14.71
N GLU A 195 -21.07 -2.92 15.24
CA GLU A 195 -21.67 -4.20 15.66
C GLU A 195 -21.95 -5.13 14.48
N ARG A 196 -22.46 -4.59 13.36
CA ARG A 196 -22.70 -5.36 12.13
C ARG A 196 -21.41 -5.91 11.53
N LEU A 197 -20.29 -5.20 11.67
CA LEU A 197 -18.99 -5.65 11.19
C LEU A 197 -18.37 -6.69 12.13
N LYS A 198 -18.54 -6.53 13.44
CA LYS A 198 -18.16 -7.55 14.44
C LYS A 198 -18.93 -8.86 14.21
N GLU A 199 -20.23 -8.80 13.93
CA GLU A 199 -21.07 -9.98 13.64
C GLU A 199 -20.59 -10.81 12.45
N ILE A 200 -19.96 -10.18 11.44
CA ILE A 200 -19.40 -10.90 10.29
C ILE A 200 -17.92 -11.27 10.48
N GLY A 201 -17.38 -11.09 11.69
CA GLY A 201 -16.02 -11.48 12.06
C GLY A 201 -14.94 -10.46 11.71
N ILE A 202 -15.29 -9.18 11.57
CA ILE A 202 -14.31 -8.09 11.45
C ILE A 202 -14.10 -7.46 12.83
N GLU A 203 -13.03 -7.84 13.51
CA GLU A 203 -12.83 -7.52 14.93
C GLU A 203 -12.06 -6.21 15.17
N ARG A 204 -11.18 -5.85 14.24
CA ARG A 204 -10.28 -4.69 14.33
C ARG A 204 -10.10 -4.06 12.97
N LEU A 205 -9.64 -2.81 12.95
CA LEU A 205 -9.32 -2.08 11.74
C LEU A 205 -7.85 -1.67 11.68
N MET A 206 -7.24 -1.86 10.52
CA MET A 206 -5.90 -1.37 10.23
C MET A 206 -5.99 0.08 9.74
N LEU A 207 -5.49 1.04 10.53
CA LEU A 207 -5.32 2.43 10.08
C LEU A 207 -4.11 2.56 9.16
N ASN A 208 -3.02 1.90 9.55
CA ASN A 208 -1.80 1.76 8.77
C ASN A 208 -1.09 0.45 9.19
N PRO A 209 -0.05 -0.02 8.47
CA PRO A 209 0.61 -1.28 8.78
C PRO A 209 1.18 -1.40 10.21
N SER A 210 1.40 -0.28 10.92
CA SER A 210 1.91 -0.25 12.29
C SER A 210 0.80 -0.10 13.35
N ARG A 211 -0.46 0.12 12.95
CA ARG A 211 -1.56 0.45 13.86
C ARG A 211 -2.85 -0.27 13.49
N CYS A 212 -3.17 -1.32 14.26
CA CYS A 212 -4.47 -1.97 14.26
C CYS A 212 -5.25 -1.64 15.54
N LEU A 213 -6.44 -1.07 15.40
CA LEU A 213 -7.29 -0.64 16.50
C LEU A 213 -8.51 -1.54 16.62
N THR A 214 -8.96 -1.80 17.84
CA THR A 214 -10.33 -2.28 18.05
C THR A 214 -11.33 -1.21 17.61
N TRP A 215 -12.61 -1.59 17.50
CA TRP A 215 -13.68 -0.64 17.18
C TRP A 215 -13.78 0.49 18.21
N GLU A 216 -13.61 0.16 19.49
CA GLU A 216 -13.64 1.11 20.60
C GLU A 216 -12.44 2.06 20.55
N GLN A 217 -11.23 1.54 20.32
CA GLN A 217 -10.03 2.38 20.15
C GLN A 217 -10.12 3.29 18.92
N LEU A 218 -10.78 2.85 17.86
CA LEU A 218 -11.02 3.67 16.68
C LEU A 218 -12.03 4.78 16.96
N GLU A 219 -13.07 4.48 17.75
CA GLU A 219 -14.04 5.48 18.22
C GLU A 219 -13.32 6.55 19.07
N GLU A 220 -12.53 6.14 20.06
CA GLU A 220 -11.70 7.02 20.89
C GLU A 220 -10.78 7.89 20.03
N TYR A 221 -10.08 7.30 19.06
CA TYR A 221 -9.20 8.01 18.15
C TYR A 221 -9.91 9.15 17.41
N PHE A 222 -11.14 8.93 16.93
CA PHE A 222 -11.90 9.98 16.25
C PHE A 222 -12.48 11.01 17.21
N VAL A 223 -12.88 10.62 18.43
CA VAL A 223 -13.30 11.55 19.48
C VAL A 223 -12.16 12.49 19.84
N GLU A 224 -10.97 11.96 20.12
CA GLU A 224 -9.78 12.76 20.42
C GLU A 224 -9.43 13.72 19.28
N SER A 225 -9.52 13.26 18.04
CA SER A 225 -9.25 14.07 16.84
C SER A 225 -10.22 15.24 16.66
N LEU A 226 -11.45 15.12 17.15
CA LEU A 226 -12.43 16.21 17.15
C LEU A 226 -12.17 17.21 18.28
N SER A 227 -11.76 16.72 19.45
CA SER A 227 -11.45 17.56 20.62
C SER A 227 -10.18 18.39 20.47
N HIS A 228 -9.23 17.95 19.62
CA HIS A 228 -7.95 18.64 19.38
C HIS A 228 -7.95 19.57 18.16
N ARG A 229 -9.11 19.96 17.63
CA ARG A 229 -9.13 21.06 16.64
C ARG A 229 -8.72 22.35 17.36
N PRO A 230 -7.59 22.99 17.01
CA PRO A 230 -7.29 24.31 17.54
C PRO A 230 -8.42 25.23 17.12
N ASP A 231 -8.96 26.00 18.06
CA ASP A 231 -9.93 27.05 17.77
C ASP A 231 -9.37 27.94 16.64
N GLU A 232 -9.99 27.90 15.47
CA GLU A 232 -9.84 28.93 14.43
C GLU A 232 -10.49 30.26 14.90
N ARG A 233 -10.10 30.74 16.08
CA ARG A 233 -10.45 32.06 16.64
C ARG A 233 -9.22 32.93 16.93
N SER A 234 -8.10 32.68 16.27
CA SER A 234 -6.92 33.56 16.33
C SER A 234 -6.39 33.95 14.95
N ALA A 235 -7.29 34.23 14.02
CA ALA A 235 -6.93 34.81 12.72
C ALA A 235 -7.99 35.84 12.28
N ASN A 236 -8.32 36.78 13.17
CA ASN A 236 -8.96 38.05 12.82
C ASN A 236 -8.79 39.04 13.99
N ASP A 237 -7.58 39.52 14.19
CA ASP A 237 -7.37 40.82 14.83
C ASP A 237 -6.38 41.67 14.00
N PRO A 238 -6.85 42.38 12.96
CA PRO A 238 -6.06 43.39 12.30
C PRO A 238 -6.29 44.72 13.04
N GLY A 239 -5.77 44.85 14.27
CA GLY A 239 -6.27 45.88 15.19
C GLY A 239 -5.32 46.48 16.21
N GLY A 240 -4.00 46.34 16.08
CA GLY A 240 -3.03 46.90 17.04
C GLY A 240 -2.12 47.98 16.47
N LYS A 241 -2.62 49.22 16.28
CA LYS A 241 -1.75 50.39 16.12
C LYS A 241 -1.22 50.81 17.50
N SER A 242 0.09 50.75 17.68
CA SER A 242 0.77 51.48 18.75
C SER A 242 1.56 52.62 18.11
N ARG A 243 1.21 53.86 18.50
CA ARG A 243 2.11 55.02 18.43
C ARG A 243 3.20 54.88 19.48
#